data_AF-A0AAW0XTK1-F1
#
_entry.id   AF-A0AAW0XTK1-F1
#
_cell.length_a   1.000
_cell.length_b   1.000
_cell.length_c   1.000
_cell.angle_alpha   90.00
_cell.angle_beta   90.00
_cell.angle_gamma   90.00
#
_symmetry.space_group_name_H-M   'P 1'
#
loop_
_entity.id
_entity.type
_entity.pdbx_description
1 polymer ?
#
loop_
_entity_poly.entity_id
_entity_poly.type
_entity_poly.pdbx_seq_one_letter_code
_entity_poly.pdbx_strand_id
1 'polypeptide(L)'
;MDDPYHIDVMYNWFKYSVSKAPPHVINKKEKRKWKIEYIEPYGRCTIATQDIKEGEVLFVDHPVVTGPKQTSDVICLACYRRLNSWDDYQCSKCGWPLCGPDCEDKGYHPLECNAFAASGYRPRLQDFDEAQYMYEAMLPLRPTWWTTCYSE
;
A
#
# COMPACT_ATOMS: atom_id res chain seq x y z
N MET A 1 -8.67 -5.04 21.27
CA MET A 1 -7.20 -5.12 21.40
C MET A 1 -6.70 -3.75 21.03
N ASP A 2 -5.94 -3.12 21.92
CA ASP A 2 -5.34 -1.82 21.60
C ASP A 2 -4.39 -1.99 20.41
N ASP A 3 -4.54 -1.15 19.39
CA ASP A 3 -3.69 -1.07 18.20
C ASP A 3 -2.77 0.16 18.35
N PRO A 4 -1.72 0.08 19.20
CA PRO A 4 -0.88 1.22 19.56
C PRO A 4 -0.05 1.75 18.38
N TYR A 5 0.06 0.97 17.31
CA TYR A 5 0.78 1.31 16.09
C TYR A 5 -0.17 1.66 14.94
N HIS A 6 -1.48 1.64 15.17
CA HIS A 6 -2.50 1.91 14.17
C HIS A 6 -2.35 1.03 12.90
N ILE A 7 -1.92 -0.21 13.08
CA ILE A 7 -1.73 -1.21 12.02
C ILE A 7 -3.04 -1.46 11.27
N ASP A 8 -4.16 -1.52 11.98
CA ASP A 8 -5.47 -1.70 11.35
C ASP A 8 -5.84 -0.49 10.49
N VAL A 9 -5.44 0.71 10.89
CA VAL A 9 -5.62 1.94 10.09
C VAL A 9 -4.71 1.92 8.86
N MET A 10 -3.47 1.44 9.00
CA MET A 10 -2.50 1.30 7.92
C MET A 10 -2.98 0.33 6.83
N TYR A 11 -3.53 -0.82 7.20
CA TYR A 11 -4.02 -1.83 6.25
C TYR A 11 -5.46 -1.60 5.76
N ASN A 12 -6.27 -0.80 6.47
CA ASN A 12 -7.63 -0.43 6.07
C ASN A 12 -7.74 1.03 5.57
N TRP A 13 -6.68 1.58 5.00
CA TRP A 13 -6.62 2.99 4.52
C TRP A 13 -7.83 3.41 3.68
N PHE A 14 -8.30 2.55 2.76
CA PHE A 14 -9.45 2.83 1.91
C PHE A 14 -10.75 3.14 2.68
N LYS A 15 -10.87 2.72 3.94
CA LYS A 15 -12.00 3.09 4.82
C LYS A 15 -11.94 4.55 5.28
N TYR A 16 -10.75 5.12 5.34
CA TYR A 16 -10.50 6.49 5.83
C TYR A 16 -10.35 7.49 4.66
N SER A 17 -9.70 7.09 3.56
CA SER A 17 -9.34 7.99 2.45
C SER A 17 -10.51 8.66 1.73
N VAL A 18 -11.72 8.13 1.86
CA VAL A 18 -12.92 8.65 1.17
C VAL A 18 -13.56 9.82 1.92
N SER A 19 -13.43 9.90 3.25
CA SER A 19 -14.18 10.88 4.06
C SER A 19 -13.38 11.60 5.14
N LYS A 20 -12.23 11.08 5.58
CA LYS A 20 -11.47 11.68 6.69
C LYS A 20 -10.01 11.22 6.69
N ALA A 21 -9.05 12.15 6.77
CA ALA A 21 -7.66 11.79 7.01
C ALA A 21 -7.57 10.86 8.24
N PRO A 22 -6.85 9.72 8.15
CA PRO A 22 -6.78 8.81 9.28
C PRO A 22 -6.22 9.49 10.53
N PRO A 23 -6.54 8.97 11.72
CA PRO A 23 -5.89 9.40 12.95
C PRO A 23 -4.37 9.37 12.78
N HIS A 24 -3.66 10.40 13.27
CA HIS A 24 -2.20 10.53 13.31
C HIS A 24 -1.47 10.93 12.02
N VAL A 25 -2.14 11.00 10.87
CA VAL A 25 -1.58 11.63 9.66
C VAL A 25 -1.30 13.10 9.94
N ILE A 26 -0.11 13.58 9.54
CA ILE A 26 0.39 14.96 9.75
C ILE A 26 -0.76 15.96 9.81
N ASN A 27 -1.20 16.27 11.03
CA ASN A 27 -2.34 17.11 11.26
C ASN A 27 -1.92 18.55 11.00
N LYS A 28 -2.46 19.18 9.95
CA LYS A 28 -2.12 20.58 9.62
C LYS A 28 -2.39 21.55 10.77
N LYS A 29 -3.24 21.19 11.73
CA LYS A 29 -3.56 22.00 12.91
C LYS A 29 -2.55 21.84 14.05
N GLU A 30 -1.76 20.77 14.07
CA GLU A 30 -0.76 20.54 15.12
C GLU A 30 0.56 21.20 14.78
N LYS A 31 1.11 21.94 15.75
CA LYS A 31 2.39 22.61 15.60
C LYS A 31 3.50 21.55 15.57
N ARG A 32 4.17 21.43 14.42
CA ARG A 32 5.29 20.50 14.24
C ARG A 32 6.45 20.87 15.18
N LYS A 33 7.04 19.86 15.81
CA LYS A 33 8.25 19.99 16.65
C LYS A 33 9.55 19.94 15.84
N TRP A 34 9.40 19.98 14.52
CA TRP A 34 10.49 19.94 13.55
C TRP A 34 10.17 20.85 12.37
N LYS A 35 11.21 21.26 11.65
CA LYS A 35 11.16 22.02 10.40
C LYS A 35 12.10 21.39 9.38
N ILE A 36 11.89 21.67 8.09
CA ILE A 36 12.85 21.33 7.05
C ILE A 36 13.73 22.54 6.80
N GLU A 37 15.04 22.35 6.86
CA GLU A 37 16.04 23.37 6.50
C GLU A 37 17.06 22.78 5.54
N TYR A 38 17.79 23.64 4.85
CA TYR A 38 18.86 23.23 3.96
C TYR A 38 20.21 23.47 4.64
N ILE A 39 21.02 22.42 4.80
CA ILE A 39 22.32 22.46 5.49
C ILE A 39 23.36 21.89 4.55
N GLU A 40 24.33 22.69 4.13
CA GLU A 40 25.48 22.19 3.36
C GLU A 40 26.44 21.37 4.26
N PRO A 41 27.03 20.26 3.78
CA PRO A 41 26.91 19.63 2.45
C PRO A 41 25.75 18.61 2.31
N TYR A 42 24.82 18.56 3.25
CA TYR A 42 23.84 17.48 3.42
C TYR A 42 22.51 17.68 2.68
N GLY A 43 22.22 18.91 2.24
CA GLY A 43 20.99 19.25 1.56
C GLY A 43 19.81 19.45 2.52
N ARG A 44 18.63 18.92 2.20
CA ARG A 44 17.41 19.09 3.02
C ARG A 44 17.47 18.19 4.26
N CYS A 45 17.38 18.80 5.44
CA CYS A 45 17.44 18.13 6.73
C CYS A 45 16.18 18.44 7.55
N THR A 46 15.72 17.47 8.33
CA THR A 46 14.67 17.64 9.32
C THR A 46 15.30 18.03 10.66
N ILE A 47 15.03 19.26 11.11
CA ILE A 47 15.65 19.87 12.29
C ILE A 47 14.61 20.06 13.39
N ALA A 48 14.93 19.61 14.60
CA ALA A 48 14.09 19.82 15.78
C ALA A 48 13.97 21.32 16.10
N THR A 49 12.76 21.78 16.45
CA THR A 49 12.49 23.18 16.84
C THR A 49 12.33 23.36 18.34
N GLN A 50 12.39 22.26 19.09
CA GLN A 50 12.26 22.18 20.54
C GLN A 50 12.80 20.83 21.04
N ASP A 51 12.95 20.68 22.35
CA ASP A 51 13.34 19.41 22.96
C ASP A 51 12.30 18.31 22.70
N ILE A 52 12.79 17.12 22.33
CA ILE A 52 11.99 15.92 22.04
C ILE A 52 12.32 14.88 23.12
N LYS A 53 11.29 14.35 23.77
CA LYS A 53 11.48 13.30 24.79
C LYS A 53 11.68 11.94 24.14
N GLU A 54 12.35 11.04 24.86
CA GLU A 54 12.47 9.64 24.45
C GLU A 54 11.07 9.01 24.29
N GLY A 55 10.89 8.23 23.23
CA GLY A 55 9.61 7.59 22.90
C GLY A 55 8.57 8.51 22.27
N GLU A 56 8.88 9.78 22.03
CA GLU A 56 7.94 10.73 21.44
C GLU A 56 7.81 10.58 19.91
N VAL A 57 6.58 10.53 19.41
CA VAL A 57 6.28 10.41 17.97
C VAL A 57 6.36 11.78 17.28
N LEU A 58 7.26 11.94 16.31
CA LEU A 58 7.47 13.20 15.58
C LEU A 58 6.48 13.43 14.44
N PHE A 59 6.17 12.37 13.71
CA PHE A 59 5.14 12.32 12.68
C PHE A 59 4.81 10.86 12.39
N VAL A 60 3.60 10.63 11.90
CA VAL A 60 3.20 9.38 11.25
C VAL A 60 2.93 9.74 9.80
N ASP A 61 3.54 8.99 8.89
CA ASP A 61 3.33 9.14 7.45
C ASP A 61 2.80 7.83 6.88
N HIS A 62 2.06 7.93 5.79
CA HIS A 62 1.58 6.76 5.06
C HIS A 62 2.35 6.60 3.75
N PRO A 63 2.61 5.35 3.33
CA PRO A 63 3.24 5.11 2.05
C PRO A 63 2.38 5.69 0.92
N VAL A 64 3.02 6.44 0.03
CA VAL A 64 2.35 7.01 -1.16
C VAL A 64 1.80 5.88 -2.06
N VAL A 65 2.56 4.78 -2.16
CA VAL A 65 2.19 3.58 -2.88
C VAL A 65 2.69 2.37 -2.09
N THR A 66 1.87 1.34 -1.98
CA THR A 66 2.28 0.03 -1.47
C THR A 66 2.13 -1.02 -2.56
N GLY A 67 3.04 -1.98 -2.60
CA GLY A 67 3.00 -3.03 -3.60
C GLY A 67 3.92 -4.19 -3.25
N PRO A 68 3.81 -5.29 -4.00
CA PRO A 68 4.75 -6.40 -3.92
C PRO A 68 6.19 -5.93 -4.12
N LYS A 69 7.13 -6.57 -3.42
CA LYS A 69 8.57 -6.38 -3.64
C LYS A 69 8.95 -6.90 -5.04
N GLN A 70 10.02 -6.34 -5.62
CA GLN A 70 10.73 -7.02 -6.70
C GLN A 70 11.15 -8.41 -6.24
N THR A 71 10.98 -9.42 -7.09
CA THR A 71 11.14 -10.85 -6.75
C THR A 71 10.28 -11.34 -5.58
N SER A 72 9.07 -10.80 -5.40
CA SER A 72 8.13 -11.32 -4.40
C SER A 72 7.69 -12.75 -4.75
N ASP A 73 7.47 -13.55 -3.70
CA ASP A 73 6.66 -14.77 -3.78
C ASP A 73 5.24 -14.41 -4.25
N VAL A 74 4.44 -15.42 -4.57
CA VAL A 74 3.03 -15.22 -4.90
C VAL A 74 2.29 -14.67 -3.67
N ILE A 75 1.73 -13.46 -3.81
CA ILE A 75 0.92 -12.82 -2.76
C ILE A 75 -0.45 -12.42 -3.30
N CYS A 76 -1.42 -12.32 -2.40
CA CYS A 76 -2.73 -11.73 -2.71
C CYS A 76 -2.58 -10.23 -2.99
N LEU A 77 -3.02 -9.76 -4.15
CA LEU A 77 -2.90 -8.35 -4.54
C LEU A 77 -3.75 -7.38 -3.71
N ALA A 78 -4.73 -7.91 -2.96
CA ALA A 78 -5.61 -7.14 -2.08
C ALA A 78 -5.02 -6.94 -0.68
N CYS A 79 -4.56 -8.03 -0.04
CA CYS A 79 -4.18 -8.04 1.37
C CYS A 79 -2.70 -8.39 1.64
N TYR A 80 -1.91 -8.66 0.60
CA TYR A 80 -0.50 -9.07 0.66
C TYR A 80 -0.21 -10.37 1.42
N ARG A 81 -1.24 -11.15 1.76
CA ARG A 81 -1.03 -12.50 2.32
C ARG A 81 -0.29 -13.36 1.29
N ARG A 82 0.79 -14.02 1.71
CA ARG A 82 1.46 -15.04 0.90
C ARG A 82 0.47 -16.15 0.53
N LEU A 83 0.50 -16.55 -0.73
CA LEU A 83 -0.28 -17.65 -1.27
C LEU A 83 0.66 -18.84 -1.46
N ASN A 84 0.14 -20.04 -1.20
CA ASN A 84 0.86 -21.29 -1.37
C ASN A 84 0.21 -22.10 -2.49
N SER A 85 0.80 -23.26 -2.83
CA SER A 85 0.28 -24.16 -3.86
C SER A 85 -1.16 -24.65 -3.62
N TRP A 86 -1.65 -24.59 -2.38
CA TRP A 86 -3.03 -24.94 -2.00
C TRP A 86 -4.03 -23.79 -2.21
N ASP A 87 -3.55 -22.55 -2.38
CA ASP A 87 -4.38 -21.39 -2.66
C ASP A 87 -4.65 -21.32 -4.17
N ASP A 88 -5.68 -22.02 -4.62
CA ASP A 88 -6.06 -22.14 -6.04
C ASP A 88 -7.02 -21.05 -6.53
N TYR A 89 -7.41 -20.15 -5.65
CA TYR A 89 -8.41 -19.15 -5.95
C TYR A 89 -7.87 -18.05 -6.88
N GLN A 90 -8.58 -17.86 -7.99
CA GLN A 90 -8.33 -16.80 -8.97
C GLN A 90 -9.54 -15.87 -9.01
N CYS A 91 -9.27 -14.56 -9.10
CA CYS A 91 -10.30 -13.55 -9.29
C CYS A 91 -11.20 -13.91 -10.48
N SER A 92 -12.51 -13.89 -10.28
CA SER A 92 -13.51 -14.24 -11.29
C SER A 92 -13.44 -13.34 -12.53
N LYS A 93 -13.04 -12.08 -12.34
CA LYS A 93 -12.97 -11.05 -13.38
C LYS A 93 -11.65 -11.13 -14.16
N CYS A 94 -10.51 -10.91 -13.50
CA CYS A 94 -9.21 -10.75 -14.17
C CYS A 94 -8.30 -11.99 -14.11
N GLY A 95 -8.63 -13.02 -13.32
CA GLY A 95 -7.85 -14.25 -13.21
C GLY A 95 -6.57 -14.14 -12.36
N TRP A 96 -6.29 -13.00 -11.73
CA TRP A 96 -5.16 -12.88 -10.80
C TRP A 96 -5.41 -13.69 -9.52
N PRO A 97 -4.37 -14.30 -8.93
CA PRO A 97 -4.47 -15.06 -7.69
C PRO A 97 -4.86 -14.17 -6.52
N LEU A 98 -5.80 -14.65 -5.71
CA LEU A 98 -6.20 -14.00 -4.46
C LEU A 98 -6.35 -15.06 -3.37
N CYS A 99 -6.43 -14.64 -2.12
CA CYS A 99 -6.68 -15.58 -1.02
C CYS A 99 -8.13 -16.06 -0.91
N GLY A 100 -9.05 -15.50 -1.71
CA GLY A 100 -10.48 -15.83 -1.69
C GLY A 100 -11.35 -14.73 -2.29
N PRO A 101 -12.67 -14.98 -2.43
CA PRO A 101 -13.61 -14.08 -3.11
C PRO A 101 -13.76 -12.73 -2.42
N ASP A 102 -13.63 -12.72 -1.09
CA ASP A 102 -13.57 -11.51 -0.28
C ASP A 102 -12.52 -10.49 -0.74
N CYS A 103 -11.43 -10.95 -1.37
CA CYS A 103 -10.36 -10.08 -1.84
C CYS A 103 -10.56 -9.55 -3.27
N GLU A 104 -11.63 -9.92 -3.96
CA GLU A 104 -11.97 -9.31 -5.25
C GLU A 104 -12.32 -7.82 -5.11
N ASP A 105 -12.89 -7.43 -3.96
CA ASP A 105 -13.37 -6.07 -3.72
C ASP A 105 -12.62 -5.36 -2.56
N LYS A 106 -11.43 -5.86 -2.17
CA LYS A 106 -10.63 -5.32 -1.06
C LYS A 106 -9.27 -4.77 -1.51
N GLY A 107 -8.77 -3.81 -0.75
CA GLY A 107 -7.42 -3.25 -0.94
C GLY A 107 -7.25 -2.58 -2.29
N TYR A 108 -6.08 -2.76 -2.91
CA TYR A 108 -5.75 -2.16 -4.21
C TYR A 108 -6.25 -2.96 -5.42
N HIS A 109 -6.69 -4.20 -5.21
CA HIS A 109 -7.08 -5.07 -6.31
C HIS A 109 -8.21 -4.51 -7.19
N PRO A 110 -9.28 -3.88 -6.66
CA PRO A 110 -10.37 -3.36 -7.50
C PRO A 110 -9.91 -2.30 -8.50
N LEU A 111 -8.91 -1.49 -8.12
CA LEU A 111 -8.32 -0.48 -8.98
C LEU A 111 -7.66 -1.16 -10.18
N GLU A 112 -6.89 -2.22 -9.95
CA GLU A 112 -6.10 -2.93 -10.96
C GLU A 112 -6.92 -3.95 -11.77
N CYS A 113 -7.99 -4.47 -11.17
CA CYS A 113 -8.76 -5.59 -11.70
C CYS A 113 -9.32 -5.32 -13.08
N ASN A 114 -9.83 -4.09 -13.30
CA ASN A 114 -10.45 -3.71 -14.57
C ASN A 114 -9.48 -3.73 -15.74
N ALA A 115 -8.27 -3.16 -15.62
CA ALA A 115 -7.35 -3.19 -16.75
C ALA A 115 -6.61 -4.52 -16.89
N PHE A 116 -6.46 -5.33 -15.83
CA PHE A 116 -6.07 -6.72 -16.02
C PHE A 116 -7.12 -7.52 -16.79
N ALA A 117 -8.40 -7.38 -16.45
CA ALA A 117 -9.47 -8.00 -17.22
C ALA A 117 -9.49 -7.52 -18.68
N ALA A 118 -9.33 -6.21 -18.92
CA ALA A 118 -9.28 -5.62 -20.25
C ALA A 118 -8.06 -6.08 -21.07
N SER A 119 -6.94 -6.41 -20.43
CA SER A 119 -5.75 -6.92 -21.13
C SER A 119 -5.97 -8.30 -21.77
N GLY A 120 -6.97 -9.06 -21.31
CA GLY A 120 -7.21 -10.45 -21.71
C GLY A 120 -6.16 -11.45 -21.20
N TYR A 121 -5.10 -10.97 -20.53
CA TYR A 121 -4.06 -11.81 -19.96
C TYR A 121 -4.51 -12.38 -18.61
N ARG A 122 -4.44 -13.71 -18.47
CA ARG A 122 -4.68 -14.41 -17.21
C ARG A 122 -3.37 -15.05 -16.74
N PRO A 123 -2.82 -14.64 -15.59
CA PRO A 123 -1.60 -15.21 -15.06
C PRO A 123 -1.75 -16.72 -14.82
N ARG A 124 -0.78 -17.49 -15.29
CA ARG A 124 -0.64 -18.90 -14.90
C ARG A 124 0.56 -19.00 -13.99
N LEU A 125 0.29 -19.00 -12.69
CA LEU A 125 1.35 -19.18 -11.71
C LEU A 125 1.73 -20.65 -11.64
N GLN A 126 3.00 -20.91 -11.89
CA GLN A 126 3.67 -22.15 -11.59
C GLN A 126 4.66 -21.82 -10.48
N ASP A 127 4.81 -22.71 -9.50
CA ASP A 127 5.80 -22.62 -8.43
C ASP A 127 5.65 -21.38 -7.53
N PHE A 128 4.75 -21.50 -6.54
CA PHE A 128 4.41 -20.43 -5.57
C PHE A 128 5.55 -20.03 -4.63
N ASP A 129 6.61 -20.84 -4.58
CA ASP A 129 7.81 -20.61 -3.76
C ASP A 129 8.94 -19.93 -4.53
N GLU A 130 8.73 -19.60 -5.81
CA GLU A 130 9.68 -18.85 -6.63
C GLU A 130 9.24 -17.41 -6.87
N ALA A 131 10.22 -16.55 -7.11
CA ALA A 131 10.02 -15.15 -7.45
C ALA A 131 9.24 -15.00 -8.76
N GLN A 132 8.09 -14.32 -8.69
CA GLN A 132 7.25 -14.12 -9.87
C GLN A 132 7.44 -12.72 -10.45
N TYR A 133 8.12 -12.62 -11.59
CA TYR A 133 8.44 -11.35 -12.26
C TYR A 133 7.20 -10.51 -12.59
N MET A 134 6.02 -11.13 -12.74
CA MET A 134 4.77 -10.41 -13.02
C MET A 134 4.37 -9.44 -11.89
N TYR A 135 4.78 -9.71 -10.64
CA TYR A 135 4.49 -8.86 -9.50
C TYR A 135 5.31 -7.56 -9.50
N GLU A 136 6.40 -7.50 -10.25
CA GLU A 136 7.27 -6.31 -10.33
C GLU A 136 6.58 -5.12 -11.00
N ALA A 137 5.63 -5.41 -11.90
CA ALA A 137 4.85 -4.38 -12.57
C ALA A 137 3.78 -3.75 -11.67
N MET A 138 3.42 -4.36 -10.54
CA MET A 138 2.31 -3.88 -9.71
C MET A 138 2.60 -2.54 -9.05
N LEU A 139 3.74 -2.42 -8.38
CA LEU A 139 4.12 -1.21 -7.67
C LEU A 139 4.17 0.03 -8.58
N PRO A 140 4.83 0.02 -9.76
CA PRO A 140 4.86 1.19 -10.64
C PRO A 140 3.52 1.46 -11.33
N LEU A 141 2.67 0.44 -11.51
CA LEU A 141 1.35 0.64 -12.08
C LEU A 141 0.44 1.37 -11.09
N ARG A 142 0.28 0.92 -9.84
CA ARG A 142 -0.65 1.50 -8.85
C ARG A 142 -0.86 3.03 -8.85
N PRO A 143 0.19 3.89 -8.87
CA PRO A 143 -0.01 5.33 -8.91
C PRO A 143 -0.76 5.85 -10.16
N THR A 144 -0.66 5.17 -11.32
CA THR A 144 -1.38 5.60 -12.54
C THR A 144 -2.88 5.29 -12.50
N TRP A 145 -3.30 4.37 -11.64
CA TRP A 145 -4.70 3.93 -11.48
C TRP A 145 -5.38 4.68 -10.34
N TRP A 146 -4.58 5.25 -9.43
CA TRP A 146 -5.06 6.17 -8.40
C TRP A 146 -5.61 7.47 -9.00
N THR A 147 -4.96 8.00 -10.04
CA THR A 147 -5.38 9.26 -10.68
C THR A 147 -6.66 9.15 -11.49
N THR A 148 -7.01 7.96 -12.00
CA THR A 148 -8.24 7.72 -12.77
C THR A 148 -9.48 7.52 -11.91
N CYS A 149 -9.33 7.18 -10.62
CA CYS A 149 -10.46 7.03 -9.69
C CYS A 149 -10.79 8.31 -8.90
N TYR A 150 -9.93 9.33 -8.93
CA TYR A 150 -10.13 10.62 -8.25
C TYR A 150 -10.38 11.80 -9.22
N SER A 151 -10.70 11.50 -10.48
CA SER A 151 -11.03 12.50 -11.52
C SER A 151 -12.53 12.69 -11.75
N GLU A 152 -13.37 12.40 -10.74
CA GLU A 152 -14.79 12.73 -10.70
C GLU A 152 -15.11 13.68 -9.53
#